data_AF-A0A6A6SUC0-F1
#
_entry.id   AF-A0A6A6SUC0-F1
#
_cell.length_a   1.000
_cell.length_b   1.000
_cell.length_c   1.000
_cell.angle_alpha   90.00
_cell.angle_beta   90.00
_cell.angle_gamma   90.00
#
_symmetry.space_group_name_H-M   'P 1'
#
loop_
_entity.id
_entity.type
_entity.pdbx_description
1 polymer ?
#
loop_
_entity_poly.entity_id
_entity_poly.type
_entity_poly.pdbx_seq_one_letter_code
_entity_poly.pdbx_strand_id
1 'polypeptide(L)'
;MSITTLLVGFLAIGAASFSIKRAETFPPVPSSINRLALACPTDNTIKTWDNSTFSCASTTNLAAGDVTGIIAYSVKDCADACATASRFLDGGCDAFTLDADLARSYSINNGANCWLKRQSDIDGETRDYNGVSGKLIDGRA
;
A
#
# COMPACT_ATOMS: atom_id res chain seq x y z
N MET A 1 -71.30 -8.23 31.14
CA MET A 1 -69.84 -8.02 31.26
C MET A 1 -69.21 -8.59 30.00
N SER A 2 -68.70 -7.74 29.12
CA SER A 2 -68.13 -8.13 27.82
C SER A 2 -66.62 -7.92 27.88
N ILE A 3 -65.84 -8.98 27.68
CA ILE A 3 -64.37 -8.96 27.73
C ILE A 3 -63.85 -8.91 26.29
N THR A 4 -63.27 -7.76 25.93
CA THR A 4 -62.63 -7.55 24.63
C THR A 4 -61.19 -8.02 24.72
N THR A 5 -60.86 -9.14 24.06
CA THR A 5 -59.50 -9.67 23.98
C THR A 5 -58.70 -8.90 22.92
N LEU A 6 -57.64 -8.23 23.33
CA LEU A 6 -56.70 -7.54 22.44
C LEU A 6 -55.63 -8.55 21.97
N LEU A 7 -55.57 -8.84 20.66
CA LEU A 7 -54.45 -9.57 20.06
C LEU A 7 -53.29 -8.62 19.80
N VAL A 8 -52.14 -8.88 20.44
CA VAL A 8 -50.87 -8.21 20.15
C VAL A 8 -50.11 -9.07 19.14
N GLY A 9 -50.02 -8.61 17.90
CA GLY A 9 -49.23 -9.27 16.86
C GLY A 9 -47.74 -8.97 17.03
N PHE A 10 -46.95 -10.00 17.31
CA PHE A 10 -45.48 -9.92 17.29
C PHE A 10 -44.98 -9.97 15.85
N LEU A 11 -44.35 -8.89 15.39
CA LEU A 11 -43.58 -8.85 14.15
C LEU A 11 -42.24 -9.57 14.38
N ALA A 12 -42.11 -10.76 13.79
CA ALA A 12 -40.83 -11.47 13.75
C ALA A 12 -39.91 -10.80 12.73
N ILE A 13 -38.91 -10.05 13.21
CA ILE A 13 -37.82 -9.52 12.38
C ILE A 13 -36.83 -10.68 12.18
N GLY A 14 -36.83 -11.28 10.99
CA GLY A 14 -35.86 -12.31 10.63
C GLY A 14 -34.45 -11.73 10.57
N ALA A 15 -33.56 -12.22 11.43
CA ALA A 15 -32.14 -11.89 11.38
C ALA A 15 -31.52 -12.54 10.13
N ALA A 16 -31.14 -11.72 9.15
CA ALA A 16 -30.35 -12.19 8.01
C ALA A 16 -28.91 -12.47 8.49
N SER A 17 -28.48 -13.73 8.45
CA SER A 17 -27.08 -14.09 8.65
C SER A 17 -26.26 -13.72 7.43
N PHE A 18 -25.46 -12.67 7.53
CA PHE A 18 -24.45 -12.34 6.53
C PHE A 18 -23.25 -13.28 6.72
N SER A 19 -22.95 -14.09 5.70
CA SER A 19 -21.77 -14.95 5.69
C SER A 19 -20.52 -14.08 5.44
N ILE A 20 -19.77 -13.77 6.50
CA ILE A 20 -18.47 -13.10 6.39
C ILE A 20 -17.50 -14.08 5.71
N LYS A 21 -17.07 -13.77 4.48
CA LYS A 21 -15.98 -14.50 3.83
C LYS A 21 -14.65 -14.04 4.44
N ARG A 22 -14.10 -14.83 5.35
CA ARG A 22 -12.72 -14.67 5.80
C ARG A 22 -11.79 -15.29 4.74
N ALA A 23 -10.90 -14.50 4.17
CA ALA A 23 -9.76 -15.02 3.43
C ALA A 23 -8.61 -15.24 4.43
N GLU A 24 -8.22 -16.49 4.62
CA GLU A 24 -6.99 -16.82 5.37
C GLU A 24 -5.83 -16.87 4.37
N THR A 25 -5.33 -15.69 4.01
CA THR A 25 -4.15 -15.57 3.15
C THR A 25 -2.98 -15.10 3.98
N PHE A 26 -2.02 -15.99 4.23
CA PHE A 26 -0.73 -15.61 4.75
C PHE A 26 0.15 -15.16 3.58
N PRO A 27 0.72 -13.96 3.63
CA PRO A 27 1.69 -13.60 2.60
C PRO A 27 2.90 -14.54 2.69
N PRO A 28 3.50 -14.91 1.56
CA PRO A 28 4.74 -15.69 1.55
C PRO A 28 5.83 -14.98 2.36
N VAL A 29 6.64 -15.75 3.08
CA VAL A 29 7.75 -15.20 3.87
C VAL A 29 8.70 -14.43 2.93
N PRO A 30 9.12 -13.19 3.25
CA PRO A 30 9.94 -12.39 2.35
C PRO A 30 11.21 -13.08 1.85
N SER A 31 11.87 -13.85 2.72
CA SER A 31 13.08 -14.62 2.37
C SER A 31 12.86 -15.74 1.34
N SER A 32 11.61 -16.11 1.05
CA SER A 32 11.27 -17.13 0.03
C SER A 32 11.05 -16.54 -1.37
N ILE A 33 11.02 -15.22 -1.51
CA ILE A 33 10.77 -14.55 -2.78
C ILE A 33 12.05 -13.84 -3.23
N ASN A 34 12.72 -14.43 -4.22
CA ASN A 34 13.96 -13.86 -4.73
C ASN A 34 13.74 -12.52 -5.43
N ARG A 35 12.74 -12.45 -6.32
CA ARG A 35 12.49 -11.27 -7.15
C ARG A 35 11.00 -11.06 -7.41
N LEU A 36 10.53 -9.83 -7.20
CA LEU A 36 9.18 -9.40 -7.54
C LEU A 36 9.09 -9.02 -9.03
N ALA A 37 7.90 -9.15 -9.61
CA ALA A 37 7.62 -8.59 -10.92
C ALA A 37 7.54 -7.06 -10.81
N LEU A 38 8.57 -6.36 -11.27
CA LEU A 38 8.59 -4.90 -11.38
C LEU A 38 8.04 -4.50 -12.73
N ALA A 39 6.88 -3.86 -12.73
CA ALA A 39 6.43 -3.15 -13.91
C ALA A 39 5.75 -1.87 -13.46
N CYS A 40 6.33 -0.74 -13.87
CA CYS A 40 5.53 0.45 -14.04
C CYS A 40 4.39 0.16 -15.02
N PRO A 41 3.18 0.66 -14.76
CA PRO A 41 2.10 0.62 -15.75
C PRO A 41 2.53 1.32 -17.06
N THR A 42 1.85 1.03 -18.17
CA THR A 42 2.20 1.56 -19.49
C THR A 42 2.13 3.09 -19.58
N ASP A 43 1.30 3.72 -18.75
CA ASP A 43 1.19 5.18 -18.64
C ASP A 43 2.23 5.79 -17.67
N ASN A 44 3.09 4.96 -17.07
CA ASN A 44 4.07 5.33 -16.05
C ASN A 44 3.45 6.07 -14.85
N THR A 45 2.20 5.75 -14.50
CA THR A 45 1.54 6.30 -13.32
C THR A 45 0.97 5.21 -12.43
N ILE A 46 0.92 5.48 -11.14
CA ILE A 46 0.30 4.59 -10.15
C ILE A 46 -0.72 5.40 -9.39
N LYS A 47 -1.98 5.00 -9.55
CA LYS A 47 -3.10 5.56 -8.78
C LYS A 47 -3.28 4.77 -7.49
N THR A 48 -3.35 5.45 -6.35
CA THR A 48 -3.51 4.83 -5.03
C THR A 48 -4.96 4.78 -4.56
N TRP A 49 -5.20 4.11 -3.44
CA TRP A 49 -6.54 3.92 -2.85
C TRP A 49 -7.30 5.23 -2.56
N ASP A 50 -6.59 6.33 -2.31
CA ASP A 50 -7.14 7.64 -1.97
C ASP A 50 -7.32 8.57 -3.20
N ASN A 51 -6.99 8.08 -4.40
CA ASN A 51 -6.87 8.79 -5.68
C ASN A 51 -5.62 9.67 -5.85
N SER A 52 -4.66 9.61 -4.94
CA SER A 52 -3.35 10.20 -5.21
C SER A 52 -2.69 9.49 -6.40
N THR A 53 -1.87 10.23 -7.16
CA THR A 53 -1.18 9.71 -8.33
C THR A 53 0.32 9.92 -8.19
N PHE A 54 1.06 8.83 -8.32
CA PHE A 54 2.52 8.82 -8.37
C PHE A 54 2.98 8.62 -9.81
N SER A 55 4.04 9.32 -10.21
CA SER A 55 4.86 8.89 -11.34
C SER A 55 5.48 7.52 -11.04
N CYS A 56 5.86 6.79 -12.09
CA CYS A 56 6.54 5.51 -11.96
C CYS A 56 7.76 5.48 -12.88
N ALA A 57 8.93 5.33 -12.29
CA ALA A 57 10.21 5.23 -12.97
C ALA A 57 10.84 3.87 -12.68
N SER A 58 10.97 3.04 -13.71
CA SER A 58 11.70 1.78 -13.63
C SER A 58 13.21 2.02 -13.70
N THR A 59 13.98 1.12 -13.10
CA THR A 59 15.45 1.18 -13.04
C THR A 59 16.01 2.38 -12.26
N THR A 60 15.26 2.88 -11.30
CA THR A 60 15.55 4.12 -10.55
C THR A 60 15.50 3.87 -9.05
N ASN A 61 16.48 4.41 -8.35
CA ASN A 61 16.49 4.57 -6.91
C ASN A 61 16.61 6.06 -6.54
N LEU A 62 15.69 6.54 -5.71
CA LEU A 62 15.77 7.86 -5.09
C LEU A 62 16.70 7.79 -3.86
N ALA A 63 17.79 8.55 -3.87
CA ALA A 63 18.74 8.57 -2.77
C ALA A 63 18.25 9.44 -1.61
N ALA A 64 18.59 9.04 -0.38
CA ALA A 64 18.19 9.69 0.88
C ALA A 64 16.67 9.82 1.07
N GLY A 65 16.27 10.67 2.03
CA GLY A 65 14.87 11.03 2.31
C GLY A 65 14.00 9.94 2.93
N ASP A 66 14.57 8.86 3.47
CA ASP A 66 13.81 7.75 4.05
C ASP A 66 13.00 8.17 5.29
N VAL A 67 11.69 7.99 5.23
CA VAL A 67 10.75 8.15 6.35
C VAL A 67 10.65 6.83 7.13
N THR A 68 10.42 5.74 6.39
CA THR A 68 10.31 4.39 6.95
C THR A 68 10.49 3.35 5.85
N GLY A 69 10.79 2.11 6.25
CA GLY A 69 10.90 0.96 5.37
C GLY A 69 9.83 -0.08 5.69
N ILE A 70 9.20 -0.64 4.67
CA ILE A 70 8.22 -1.73 4.79
C ILE A 70 8.54 -2.87 3.82
N ILE A 71 7.88 -4.01 4.04
CA ILE A 71 7.80 -5.07 3.04
C ILE A 71 6.60 -4.79 2.14
N ALA A 72 6.85 -4.77 0.83
CA ALA A 72 5.83 -4.63 -0.19
C ALA A 72 6.00 -5.75 -1.24
N TYR A 73 4.88 -6.31 -1.68
CA TYR A 73 4.85 -7.40 -2.67
C TYR A 73 4.54 -6.90 -4.09
N SER A 74 4.29 -5.60 -4.24
CA SER A 74 4.12 -4.94 -5.53
C SER A 74 4.46 -3.45 -5.43
N VAL A 75 4.70 -2.82 -6.59
CA VAL A 75 4.89 -1.36 -6.68
C VAL A 75 3.64 -0.63 -6.18
N LYS A 76 2.46 -1.19 -6.41
CA LYS A 76 1.18 -0.66 -5.94
C LYS A 76 1.08 -0.65 -4.41
N ASP A 77 1.50 -1.74 -3.75
CA ASP A 77 1.49 -1.80 -2.28
C ASP A 77 2.39 -0.72 -1.68
N CYS A 78 3.57 -0.50 -2.31
CA CYS A 78 4.51 0.53 -1.88
C CYS A 78 3.92 1.95 -2.06
N ALA A 79 3.28 2.21 -3.20
CA ALA A 79 2.59 3.49 -3.45
C ALA A 79 1.41 3.71 -2.49
N ASP A 80 0.58 2.69 -2.24
CA ASP A 80 -0.55 2.79 -1.30
C ASP A 80 -0.08 3.04 0.14
N ALA A 81 1.03 2.43 0.54
CA ALA A 81 1.65 2.70 1.82
C ALA A 81 2.18 4.14 1.89
N CYS A 82 2.80 4.64 0.82
CA CYS A 82 3.20 6.04 0.74
C CYS A 82 1.99 6.97 0.89
N ALA A 83 0.93 6.78 0.13
CA ALA A 83 -0.31 7.57 0.24
C ALA A 83 -0.92 7.54 1.66
N THR A 84 -0.86 6.38 2.31
CA THR A 84 -1.28 6.24 3.71
C THR A 84 -0.38 7.06 4.64
N ALA A 85 0.93 6.98 4.48
CA ALA A 85 1.90 7.76 5.25
C ALA A 85 1.74 9.28 5.01
N SER A 86 1.49 9.72 3.78
CA SER A 86 1.18 11.12 3.43
C SER A 86 0.03 11.67 4.27
N ARG A 87 -0.98 10.83 4.52
CA ARG A 87 -2.20 11.23 5.22
C ARG A 87 -2.05 11.29 6.74
N PHE A 88 -1.23 10.43 7.32
CA PHE A 88 -1.25 10.19 8.78
C PHE A 88 0.06 10.52 9.50
N LEU A 89 1.17 10.72 8.79
CA LEU A 89 2.45 11.07 9.39
C LEU A 89 2.77 12.55 9.15
N ASP A 90 3.22 13.25 10.18
CA ASP A 90 3.71 14.62 10.04
C ASP A 90 4.99 14.63 9.18
N GLY A 91 5.03 15.49 8.16
CA GLY A 91 6.02 15.44 7.09
C GLY A 91 5.77 14.36 6.01
N GLY A 92 4.84 13.43 6.22
CA GLY A 92 4.26 12.55 5.20
C GLY A 92 5.24 11.68 4.40
N CYS A 93 4.71 11.12 3.31
CA CYS A 93 5.46 10.48 2.24
C CYS A 93 4.97 11.07 0.92
N ASP A 94 5.84 11.46 0.01
CA ASP A 94 5.49 11.95 -1.33
C ASP A 94 6.41 11.34 -2.40
N ALA A 95 7.25 10.38 -2.01
CA ALA A 95 8.04 9.57 -2.91
C ALA A 95 8.28 8.17 -2.34
N PHE A 96 8.63 7.20 -3.18
CA PHE A 96 9.06 5.88 -2.72
C PHE A 96 10.09 5.26 -3.65
N THR A 97 10.88 4.31 -3.13
CA THR A 97 11.68 3.36 -3.91
C THR A 97 11.34 1.93 -3.48
N LEU A 98 11.02 1.06 -4.43
CA LEU A 98 10.87 -0.38 -4.25
C LEU A 98 12.04 -1.13 -4.88
N ASP A 99 12.77 -1.91 -4.10
CA ASP A 99 13.70 -2.94 -4.58
C ASP A 99 12.94 -4.26 -4.79
N ALA A 100 13.05 -4.84 -5.97
CA ALA A 100 12.43 -6.12 -6.28
C ALA A 100 13.10 -7.34 -5.71
N ASP A 101 14.37 -7.25 -5.35
CA ASP A 101 15.10 -8.40 -4.83
C ASP A 101 14.69 -8.66 -3.38
N LEU A 102 13.42 -9.02 -3.14
CA LEU A 102 12.77 -9.02 -1.83
C LEU A 102 13.54 -9.82 -0.77
N ALA A 103 13.95 -11.05 -1.08
CA ALA A 103 14.72 -11.87 -0.13
C ALA A 103 16.08 -11.24 0.23
N ARG A 104 16.76 -10.65 -0.76
CA ARG A 104 18.04 -9.94 -0.55
C ARG A 104 17.81 -8.70 0.30
N SER A 105 16.89 -7.82 -0.12
CA SER A 105 16.53 -6.59 0.58
C SER A 105 16.10 -6.88 2.03
N TYR A 106 15.26 -7.89 2.26
CA TYR A 106 14.88 -8.30 3.62
C TYR A 106 16.09 -8.64 4.49
N SER A 107 17.13 -9.27 3.92
CA SER A 107 18.33 -9.68 4.66
C SER A 107 19.32 -8.55 4.92
N ILE A 108 19.43 -7.55 4.02
CA ILE A 108 20.49 -6.54 4.08
C ILE A 108 20.00 -5.10 4.30
N ASN A 109 18.72 -4.83 4.05
CA ASN A 109 18.10 -3.51 4.06
C ASN A 109 17.10 -3.40 5.24
N ASN A 110 17.53 -3.80 6.44
CA ASN A 110 16.75 -3.69 7.68
C ASN A 110 15.33 -4.30 7.61
N GLY A 111 15.18 -5.41 6.87
CA GLY A 111 13.88 -6.09 6.75
C GLY A 111 12.86 -5.34 5.88
N ALA A 112 13.29 -4.45 4.99
CA ALA A 112 12.43 -3.70 4.08
C ALA A 112 12.91 -3.81 2.63
N ASN A 113 11.97 -3.67 1.70
CA ASN A 113 12.26 -3.52 0.28
C ASN A 113 11.53 -2.33 -0.35
N CYS A 114 10.53 -1.77 0.32
CA CYS A 114 9.87 -0.52 -0.04
C CYS A 114 10.25 0.56 0.95
N TRP A 115 10.90 1.60 0.45
CA TRP A 115 11.31 2.77 1.21
C TRP A 115 10.37 3.92 0.91
N LEU A 116 9.64 4.37 1.93
CA LEU A 116 8.77 5.54 1.88
C LEU A 116 9.64 6.78 2.12
N LYS A 117 9.49 7.80 1.29
CA LYS A 117 10.42 8.93 1.24
C LYS A 117 9.72 10.29 1.22
N ARG A 118 10.46 11.32 1.63
CA ARG A 118 10.15 12.74 1.44
C ARG A 118 10.98 13.30 0.30
N GLN A 119 10.32 13.86 -0.70
CA GLN A 119 10.90 14.38 -1.92
C GLN A 119 11.77 15.60 -1.66
N SER A 120 11.40 16.42 -0.67
CA SER A 120 12.21 17.55 -0.21
C SER A 120 13.56 17.13 0.41
N ASP A 121 13.70 15.88 0.82
CA ASP A 121 14.91 15.33 1.44
C ASP A 121 15.72 14.42 0.49
N ILE A 122 15.28 14.25 -0.76
CA ILE A 122 16.00 13.48 -1.77
C ILE A 122 17.19 14.30 -2.28
N ASP A 123 18.39 13.73 -2.22
CA ASP A 123 19.64 14.37 -2.66
C ASP A 123 20.09 13.95 -4.08
N GLY A 124 19.40 12.99 -4.68
CA GLY A 124 19.66 12.58 -6.06
C GLY A 124 18.88 11.35 -6.52
N GLU A 125 19.12 10.97 -7.77
CA GLU A 125 18.60 9.74 -8.37
C GLU A 125 19.75 8.93 -8.92
N THR A 126 19.74 7.63 -8.65
CA THR A 126 20.72 6.69 -9.19
C THR A 126 20.02 5.61 -10.00
N ARG A 127 20.76 5.08 -10.98
CA ARG A 127 20.28 3.95 -11.76
C ARG A 127 20.38 2.69 -10.92
N ASP A 128 19.24 2.07 -10.65
CA ASP A 128 19.14 0.81 -9.93
C ASP A 128 18.28 -0.15 -10.76
N TYR A 129 18.90 -1.13 -11.42
CA TYR A 129 18.19 -2.08 -12.30
C TYR A 129 17.15 -2.94 -11.59
N ASN A 130 17.18 -2.97 -10.25
CA ASN A 130 16.23 -3.69 -9.42
C ASN A 130 15.28 -2.74 -8.67
N GLY A 131 15.39 -1.43 -8.92
CA GLY A 131 14.59 -0.39 -8.32
C GLY A 131 13.45 0.09 -9.21
N VAL A 132 12.27 0.29 -8.61
CA VAL A 132 11.20 1.12 -9.15
C VAL A 132 10.92 2.24 -8.17
N SER A 133 10.93 3.47 -8.65
CA SER A 133 10.65 4.64 -7.82
C SER A 133 9.40 5.36 -8.30
N GLY A 134 8.75 6.08 -7.39
CA GLY A 134 7.65 6.97 -7.72
C GLY A 134 7.69 8.25 -6.91
N LYS A 135 7.23 9.33 -7.53
CA LYS A 135 7.06 10.65 -6.90
C LYS A 135 5.64 11.12 -7.08
N LEU A 136 5.04 11.68 -6.04
CA LEU A 136 3.69 12.21 -6.05
C LEU A 136 3.60 13.33 -7.09
N ILE A 137 2.69 13.20 -8.05
CA ILE A 137 2.46 14.20 -9.11
C ILE A 137 1.11 14.89 -8.96
N ASP A 138 0.14 14.23 -8.33
CA ASP A 138 -1.15 14.79 -8.00
C ASP A 138 -1.61 14.20 -6.66
N GLY A 139 -1.65 15.04 -5.64
CA GLY A 139 -2.07 14.67 -4.29
C GLY A 139 -3.53 15.03 -4.08
N ARG A 140 -4.24 14.24 -3.27
CA ARG A 140 -5.55 14.65 -2.80
C ARG A 140 -5.41 15.89 -1.90
N ALA A 141 -6.18 16.94 -2.22
CA ALA A 141 -6.36 18.11 -1.36
C ALA A 141 -6.99 17.76 0.00
#